data_AF-A0A524A3D1-F1
#
_entry.id   AF-A0A524A3D1-F1
#
_cell.length_a   1.000
_cell.length_b   1.000
_cell.length_c   1.000
_cell.angle_alpha   90.00
_cell.angle_beta   90.00
_cell.angle_gamma   90.00
#
_symmetry.space_group_name_H-M   'P 1'
#
loop_
_entity.id
_entity.type
_entity.pdbx_description
1 polymer ?
#
loop_
_entity_poly.entity_id
_entity_poly.type
_entity_poly.pdbx_seq_one_letter_code
_entity_poly.pdbx_strand_id
1 'polypeptide(L)'
;MAWTVAADGAVFVLDATHTLTQLAPDNLAPLAQGSPLLESAEEAPAYLLAGETQIFVGSAAISETLVLDRSDLGLVARLDHFGPMALVQGQRLFMIPLGLEEMWPTYNFEIWAYDLSDLSKMPYKVRYTGASFTDLVTDSANRRLYVLMSNILASPPHRGQNYDV
;
A
#
# COMPACT_ATOMS: atom_id res chain seq x y z
N MET A 1 2.43 6.42 -11.42
CA MET A 1 1.76 7.52 -10.69
C MET A 1 0.73 6.93 -9.74
N ALA A 2 0.64 7.45 -8.53
CA ALA A 2 -0.36 7.05 -7.52
C ALA A 2 -0.84 8.30 -6.76
N TRP A 3 -2.05 8.24 -6.20
CA TRP A 3 -2.59 9.31 -5.37
C TRP A 3 -3.41 8.74 -4.21
N THR A 4 -3.56 9.53 -3.15
CA THR A 4 -4.36 9.16 -1.97
C THR A 4 -4.91 10.41 -1.29
N VAL A 5 -5.93 10.23 -0.48
CA VAL A 5 -6.56 11.29 0.31
C VAL A 5 -6.54 10.87 1.77
N ALA A 6 -5.94 11.71 2.62
CA ALA A 6 -5.92 11.50 4.06
C ALA A 6 -7.30 11.78 4.68
N ALA A 7 -7.52 11.32 5.91
CA ALA A 7 -8.81 11.50 6.61
C ALA A 7 -9.20 12.96 6.85
N ASP A 8 -8.21 13.87 6.92
CA ASP A 8 -8.41 15.32 7.03
C ASP A 8 -8.60 16.02 5.67
N GLY A 9 -8.68 15.25 4.58
CA GLY A 9 -8.91 15.75 3.22
C GLY A 9 -7.64 16.11 2.45
N ALA A 10 -6.45 16.09 3.06
CA ALA A 10 -5.23 16.39 2.33
C ALA A 10 -4.98 15.39 1.19
N VAL A 11 -4.58 15.90 0.02
CA VAL A 11 -4.34 15.10 -1.17
C VAL A 11 -2.85 14.92 -1.36
N PHE A 12 -2.41 13.69 -1.59
CA PHE A 12 -1.02 13.37 -1.88
C PHE A 12 -0.92 12.69 -3.23
N VAL A 13 0.06 13.09 -4.03
CA VAL A 13 0.33 12.55 -5.37
C VAL A 13 1.78 12.16 -5.47
N LEU A 14 2.02 10.92 -5.87
CA LEU A 14 3.31 10.42 -6.30
C LEU A 14 3.35 10.46 -7.83
N ASP A 15 4.14 11.37 -8.38
CA ASP A 15 4.25 11.57 -9.82
C ASP A 15 5.13 10.51 -10.52
N ALA A 16 5.32 10.66 -11.83
CA ALA A 16 6.15 9.75 -12.63
C ALA A 16 7.65 9.86 -12.33
N THR A 17 8.08 10.94 -11.67
CA THR A 17 9.47 11.13 -11.22
C THR A 17 9.71 10.57 -9.81
N HIS A 18 8.72 9.87 -9.25
CA HIS A 18 8.71 9.41 -7.86
C HIS A 18 8.88 10.54 -6.85
N THR A 19 8.38 11.72 -7.20
CA THR A 19 8.32 12.86 -6.28
C THR A 19 6.95 12.90 -5.63
N LEU A 20 6.93 12.93 -4.30
CA LEU A 20 5.72 13.05 -3.52
C LEU A 20 5.36 14.53 -3.34
N THR A 21 4.15 14.90 -3.72
CA THR A 21 3.62 16.26 -3.59
C THR A 21 2.34 16.24 -2.77
N GLN A 22 2.25 17.12 -1.79
CA GLN A 22 1.01 17.44 -1.09
C GLN A 22 0.29 18.56 -1.83
N LEU A 23 -1.00 18.37 -2.10
CA LEU A 23 -1.85 19.35 -2.78
C LEU A 23 -2.91 19.89 -1.82
N ALA A 24 -3.30 21.14 -2.04
CA ALA A 24 -4.39 21.77 -1.33
C ALA A 24 -5.73 21.11 -1.72
N PRO A 25 -6.60 20.76 -0.76
CA PRO A 25 -7.82 20.00 -1.05
C PRO A 25 -8.88 20.77 -1.86
N ASP A 26 -8.83 22.10 -1.81
CA ASP A 26 -9.82 22.99 -2.42
C ASP A 26 -9.51 23.33 -3.88
N ASN A 27 -8.23 23.42 -4.24
CA ASN A 27 -7.79 23.90 -5.56
C ASN A 27 -6.64 23.10 -6.18
N LEU A 28 -6.16 22.06 -5.50
CA LEU A 28 -5.07 21.19 -5.92
C LEU A 28 -3.72 21.90 -6.19
N ALA A 29 -3.52 23.11 -5.66
CA ALA A 29 -2.23 23.79 -5.71
C ALA A 29 -1.19 23.04 -4.83
N PRO A 30 0.08 22.98 -5.25
CA PRO A 30 1.12 22.33 -4.46
C PRO A 30 1.36 23.10 -3.15
N LEU A 31 1.30 22.38 -2.03
CA LEU A 31 1.57 22.89 -0.69
C LEU A 31 2.98 22.54 -0.22
N ALA A 32 3.39 21.30 -0.47
CA ALA A 32 4.71 20.79 -0.13
C ALA A 32 5.14 19.77 -1.17
N GLN A 33 6.44 19.66 -1.39
CA GLN A 33 7.03 18.72 -2.33
C GLN A 33 8.28 18.12 -1.70
N GLY A 34 8.37 16.80 -1.73
CA GLY A 34 9.53 16.07 -1.27
C GLY A 34 10.67 16.09 -2.29
N SER A 35 11.81 15.52 -1.90
CA SER A 35 12.84 15.13 -2.86
C SER A 35 12.41 13.87 -3.63
N PRO A 36 12.93 13.64 -4.85
CA PRO A 36 12.69 12.38 -5.57
C PRO A 36 13.05 11.18 -4.68
N LEU A 37 12.12 10.24 -4.55
CA LEU A 37 12.32 9.03 -3.73
C LEU A 37 13.22 8.00 -4.41
N LEU A 38 13.46 8.17 -5.72
CA LEU A 38 14.25 7.31 -6.57
C LEU A 38 15.15 8.12 -7.51
N GLU A 39 16.36 7.62 -7.77
CA GLU A 39 17.30 8.24 -8.70
C GLU A 39 16.96 7.96 -10.17
N SER A 40 16.25 6.86 -10.48
CA SER A 40 15.78 6.53 -11.83
C SER A 40 14.26 6.47 -11.89
N ALA A 41 13.70 7.12 -12.92
CA ALA A 41 12.27 7.11 -13.22
C ALA A 41 11.89 5.86 -14.04
N GLU A 42 12.23 4.67 -13.54
CA GLU A 42 11.71 3.45 -14.14
C GLU A 42 10.21 3.38 -13.86
N GLU A 43 9.40 3.25 -14.90
CA GLU A 43 7.95 3.26 -14.77
C GLU A 43 7.49 1.95 -14.12
N ALA A 44 7.36 1.99 -12.79
CA ALA A 44 6.94 0.87 -11.96
C ALA A 44 5.57 1.11 -11.32
N PRO A 45 4.79 0.06 -11.07
CA PRO A 45 3.61 0.15 -10.20
C PRO A 45 4.00 0.74 -8.85
N ALA A 46 3.26 1.76 -8.43
CA ALA A 46 3.45 2.42 -7.15
C ALA A 46 2.13 2.44 -6.38
N TYR A 47 2.25 2.35 -5.07
CA TYR A 47 1.16 2.29 -4.11
C TYR A 47 1.36 3.42 -3.11
N LEU A 48 0.33 4.22 -2.92
CA LEU A 48 0.38 5.40 -2.05
C LEU A 48 -0.79 5.36 -1.07
N LEU A 49 -0.49 5.52 0.21
CA LEU A 49 -1.49 5.53 1.27
C LEU A 49 -1.12 6.58 2.32
N ALA A 50 -2.07 7.45 2.66
CA ALA A 50 -1.88 8.47 3.68
C ALA A 50 -2.60 8.10 4.98
N GLY A 51 -1.83 8.08 6.07
CA GLY A 51 -2.35 7.98 7.43
C GLY A 51 -2.46 9.34 8.11
N GLU A 52 -2.70 9.32 9.42
CA GLU A 52 -2.77 10.53 10.24
C GLU A 52 -1.44 11.29 10.27
N THR A 53 -0.34 10.59 10.56
CA THR A 53 1.00 11.16 10.75
C THR A 53 2.03 10.67 9.74
N GLN A 54 1.71 9.64 8.95
CA GLN A 54 2.64 8.95 8.08
C GLN A 54 2.08 8.81 6.67
N ILE A 55 2.97 8.73 5.68
CA ILE A 55 2.65 8.40 4.30
C ILE A 55 3.44 7.15 3.90
N PHE A 56 2.76 6.19 3.30
CA PHE A 56 3.35 4.93 2.84
C PHE A 56 3.47 4.95 1.33
N VAL A 57 4.69 4.72 0.83
CA VAL A 57 5.02 4.70 -0.60
C VAL A 57 5.67 3.37 -0.94
N GLY A 58 4.89 2.44 -1.51
CA GLY A 58 5.41 1.17 -2.03
C GLY A 58 5.66 1.28 -3.53
N SER A 59 6.79 0.76 -4.03
CA SER A 59 7.02 0.67 -5.48
C SER A 59 7.87 -0.53 -5.84
N ALA A 60 7.56 -1.16 -6.98
CA ALA A 60 8.38 -2.26 -7.49
C ALA A 60 9.82 -1.83 -7.79
N ALA A 61 10.04 -0.55 -8.15
CA ALA A 61 11.37 -0.02 -8.45
C ALA A 61 12.32 0.02 -7.23
N ILE A 62 11.78 0.09 -6.01
CA ILE A 62 12.57 -0.03 -4.75
C ILE A 62 12.44 -1.40 -4.08
N SER A 63 11.46 -2.21 -4.48
CA SER A 63 11.13 -3.48 -3.81
C SER A 63 10.81 -3.36 -2.31
N GLU A 64 10.45 -2.15 -1.85
CA GLU A 64 10.22 -1.79 -0.45
C GLU A 64 9.03 -0.82 -0.36
N THR A 65 8.57 -0.60 0.87
CA THR A 65 7.64 0.49 1.19
C THR A 65 8.33 1.52 2.08
N LEU A 66 8.47 2.73 1.57
CA LEU A 66 8.98 3.87 2.32
C LEU A 66 7.88 4.42 3.22
N VAL A 67 8.23 4.71 4.47
CA VAL A 67 7.35 5.38 5.43
C VAL A 67 7.89 6.77 5.67
N LEU A 68 7.13 7.77 5.28
CA LEU A 68 7.49 9.18 5.39
C LEU A 68 6.70 9.85 6.51
N ASP A 69 7.32 10.79 7.23
CA ASP A 69 6.60 11.68 8.11
C ASP A 69 5.75 12.64 7.27
N ARG A 70 4.49 12.80 7.64
CA ARG A 70 3.55 13.60 6.85
C ARG A 70 3.82 15.10 6.94
N SER A 71 4.47 15.57 8.00
CA SER A 71 4.69 17.00 8.26
C SER A 71 5.81 17.60 7.40
N ASP A 72 6.84 16.82 7.11
CA ASP A 72 8.02 17.27 6.35
C ASP A 72 8.39 16.37 5.15
N LEU A 73 7.66 15.27 4.94
CA LEU A 73 7.91 14.25 3.91
C LEU A 73 9.27 13.55 4.05
N GLY A 74 9.89 13.63 5.24
CA GLY A 74 11.15 12.96 5.57
C GLY A 74 10.98 11.46 5.78
N LEU A 75 11.99 10.67 5.41
CA LEU A 75 11.97 9.21 5.60
C LEU A 75 12.10 8.84 7.08
N VAL A 76 11.13 8.08 7.59
CA VAL A 76 11.07 7.59 8.98
C VAL A 76 11.45 6.11 9.07
N ALA A 77 10.95 5.29 8.15
CA ALA A 77 11.21 3.86 8.14
C ALA A 77 11.15 3.27 6.73
N ARG A 78 11.65 2.04 6.60
CA ARG A 78 11.53 1.20 5.42
C ARG A 78 10.89 -0.11 5.85
N LEU A 79 9.84 -0.53 5.15
CA LEU A 79 9.23 -1.84 5.33
C LEU A 79 9.69 -2.74 4.19
N ASP A 80 10.03 -3.97 4.55
CA ASP A 80 10.31 -5.01 3.57
C ASP A 80 9.07 -5.22 2.69
N HIS A 81 9.28 -5.35 1.38
CA HIS A 81 8.26 -5.50 0.34
C HIS A 81 7.41 -4.27 0.03
N PHE A 82 6.71 -4.36 -1.09
CA PHE A 82 5.82 -3.37 -1.63
C PHE A 82 4.53 -4.06 -2.07
N GLY A 83 3.45 -3.29 -2.22
CA GLY A 83 2.22 -3.81 -2.81
C GLY A 83 1.00 -3.00 -2.41
N PRO A 84 -0.21 -3.49 -2.76
CA PRO A 84 -1.46 -2.91 -2.32
C PRO A 84 -1.52 -2.86 -0.78
N MET A 85 -2.02 -1.73 -0.26
CA MET A 85 -2.04 -1.44 1.17
C MET A 85 -3.40 -0.89 1.61
N ALA A 86 -3.78 -1.18 2.85
CA ALA A 86 -4.94 -0.59 3.50
C ALA A 86 -4.65 -0.25 4.96
N LEU A 87 -5.27 0.80 5.49
CA LEU A 87 -4.94 1.36 6.81
C LEU A 87 -6.13 1.31 7.76
N VAL A 88 -5.91 0.83 8.98
CA VAL A 88 -6.74 1.18 10.14
C VAL A 88 -5.98 2.28 10.88
N GLN A 89 -6.54 3.50 10.81
CA GLN A 89 -5.87 4.71 11.30
C GLN A 89 -5.36 4.54 12.74
N GLY A 90 -4.09 4.93 12.95
CA GLY A 90 -3.40 4.86 14.23
C GLY A 90 -3.14 3.46 14.80
N GLN A 91 -3.55 2.39 14.12
CA GLN A 91 -3.46 1.04 14.64
C GLN A 91 -2.61 0.12 13.76
N ARG A 92 -2.95 0.02 12.47
CA ARG A 92 -2.47 -1.09 11.66
C ARG A 92 -2.43 -0.78 10.18
N LEU A 93 -1.32 -1.14 9.54
CA LEU A 93 -1.18 -1.21 8.09
C LEU A 93 -1.34 -2.66 7.66
N PHE A 94 -2.23 -2.93 6.70
CA PHE A 94 -2.30 -4.20 5.99
C PHE A 94 -1.61 -4.05 4.63
N MET A 95 -0.91 -5.09 4.18
CA MET A 95 -0.21 -5.13 2.90
C MET A 95 -0.38 -6.50 2.26
N ILE A 96 -0.59 -6.53 0.94
CA ILE A 96 -0.32 -7.71 0.11
C ILE A 96 1.13 -7.57 -0.37
N PRO A 97 2.11 -8.28 0.23
CA PRO A 97 3.49 -8.19 -0.22
C PRO A 97 3.65 -8.83 -1.61
N LEU A 98 4.17 -8.05 -2.55
CA LEU A 98 4.52 -8.48 -3.90
C LEU A 98 6.01 -8.84 -4.00
N GLY A 99 6.36 -9.65 -5.00
CA GLY A 99 7.72 -10.17 -5.18
C GLY A 99 8.02 -11.41 -4.32
N LEU A 100 7.02 -11.92 -3.59
CA LEU A 100 7.10 -13.16 -2.81
C LEU A 100 6.52 -14.37 -3.56
N GLU A 101 6.04 -14.18 -4.79
CA GLU A 101 5.42 -15.23 -5.58
C GLU A 101 6.48 -16.25 -6.02
N GLU A 102 6.62 -17.34 -5.25
CA GLU A 102 7.42 -18.48 -5.71
C GLU A 102 6.67 -19.24 -6.83
N MET A 103 7.44 -19.88 -7.71
CA MET A 103 6.88 -20.80 -8.70
C MET A 103 6.12 -21.94 -8.01
N TRP A 104 5.12 -22.46 -8.71
CA TRP A 104 4.31 -23.59 -8.28
C TRP A 104 5.14 -24.70 -7.60
N PRO A 105 4.67 -25.27 -6.47
CA PRO A 105 3.33 -25.11 -5.88
C PRO A 105 3.22 -24.03 -4.79
N THR A 106 4.26 -23.23 -4.55
CA THR A 106 4.39 -22.35 -3.35
C THR A 106 3.95 -20.92 -3.59
N TYR A 107 2.78 -20.70 -4.21
CA TYR A 107 2.28 -19.33 -4.31
C TYR A 107 2.01 -18.75 -2.91
N ASN A 108 2.73 -17.69 -2.55
CA ASN A 108 2.53 -16.95 -1.32
C ASN A 108 1.52 -15.85 -1.55
N PHE A 109 0.24 -16.17 -1.32
CA PHE A 109 -0.84 -15.18 -1.29
C PHE A 109 -1.09 -14.77 0.15
N GLU A 110 -0.21 -13.90 0.63
CA GLU A 110 -0.19 -13.46 2.02
C GLU A 110 -0.82 -12.09 2.18
N ILE A 111 -1.42 -11.88 3.35
CA ILE A 111 -1.70 -10.52 3.84
C ILE A 111 -0.87 -10.35 5.09
N TRP A 112 0.00 -9.37 5.06
CA TRP A 112 0.82 -8.95 6.19
C TRP A 112 0.14 -7.80 6.89
N ALA A 113 0.44 -7.67 8.18
CA ALA A 113 0.03 -6.51 8.91
C ALA A 113 1.09 -6.03 9.90
N TYR A 114 1.33 -4.73 9.83
CA TYR A 114 2.28 -4.00 10.64
C TYR A 114 1.53 -3.27 11.75
N ASP A 115 2.11 -3.27 12.95
CA ASP A 115 1.65 -2.46 14.07
C ASP A 115 2.21 -1.05 13.90
N LEU A 116 1.33 -0.06 13.72
CA LEU A 116 1.77 1.33 13.49
C LEU A 116 2.43 1.95 14.73
N SER A 117 2.20 1.39 15.92
CA SER A 117 2.88 1.86 17.13
C SER A 117 4.37 1.52 17.15
N ASP A 118 4.79 0.52 16.36
CA ASP A 118 6.18 0.07 16.30
C ASP A 118 6.45 -0.67 14.97
N LEU A 119 6.81 0.10 13.95
CA LEU A 119 7.15 -0.40 12.61
C LEU A 119 8.48 -1.16 12.55
N SER A 120 9.26 -1.21 13.65
CA SER A 120 10.50 -2.00 13.70
C SER A 120 10.22 -3.49 13.90
N LYS A 121 9.02 -3.85 14.33
CA LYS A 121 8.60 -5.24 14.49
C LYS A 121 8.26 -5.87 13.15
N MET A 122 8.60 -7.15 13.03
CA MET A 122 8.16 -7.98 11.92
C MET A 122 6.63 -7.96 11.81
N PRO A 123 6.08 -7.88 10.58
CA PRO A 123 4.64 -7.95 10.39
C PRO A 123 4.13 -9.34 10.79
N TYR A 124 2.88 -9.39 11.24
CA TYR A 124 2.19 -10.66 11.45
C TYR A 124 1.43 -11.06 10.18
N LYS A 125 1.46 -12.35 9.87
CA LYS A 125 0.70 -12.92 8.75
C LYS A 125 -0.76 -13.06 9.15
N VAL A 126 -1.64 -12.32 8.49
CA VAL A 126 -3.08 -12.27 8.78
C VAL A 126 -3.79 -13.42 8.07
N ARG A 127 -3.38 -13.73 6.84
CA ARG A 127 -4.02 -14.73 5.99
C ARG A 127 -3.03 -15.31 4.99
N TYR A 128 -3.27 -16.58 4.63
CA TYR A 128 -2.66 -17.26 3.49
C TYR A 128 -3.78 -18.00 2.74
N THR A 129 -3.82 -17.90 1.42
CA THR A 129 -4.77 -18.66 0.58
C THR A 129 -4.06 -19.21 -0.65
N GLY A 130 -4.77 -19.97 -1.50
CA GLY A 130 -4.30 -20.38 -2.83
C GLY A 130 -4.78 -19.48 -3.97
N ALA A 131 -5.39 -18.33 -3.67
CA ALA A 131 -5.93 -17.38 -4.64
C ALA A 131 -5.16 -16.05 -4.58
N SER A 132 -4.96 -15.44 -5.75
CA SER A 132 -4.21 -14.19 -5.87
C SER A 132 -4.99 -13.02 -5.28
N PHE A 133 -4.32 -12.20 -4.48
CA PHE A 133 -4.86 -10.95 -3.97
C PHE A 133 -4.39 -9.79 -4.82
N THR A 134 -5.28 -8.84 -5.11
CA THR A 134 -4.96 -7.71 -5.97
C THR A 134 -5.18 -6.36 -5.31
N ASP A 135 -6.03 -6.29 -4.28
CA ASP A 135 -6.33 -5.05 -3.59
C ASP A 135 -6.87 -5.29 -2.16
N LEU A 136 -6.77 -4.26 -1.32
CA LEU A 136 -7.25 -4.26 0.07
C LEU A 136 -7.98 -2.95 0.36
N VAL A 137 -9.09 -3.02 1.09
CA VAL A 137 -9.78 -1.84 1.62
C VAL A 137 -10.22 -2.09 3.05
N THR A 138 -9.95 -1.14 3.94
CA THR A 138 -10.41 -1.19 5.32
C THR A 138 -11.73 -0.42 5.48
N ASP A 139 -12.67 -1.01 6.21
CA ASP A 139 -13.86 -0.36 6.74
C ASP A 139 -13.74 -0.32 8.25
N SER A 140 -13.18 0.79 8.75
CA SER A 140 -12.92 0.97 10.17
C SER A 140 -14.21 1.06 10.99
N ALA A 141 -15.31 1.55 10.40
CA ALA A 141 -16.59 1.66 11.09
C ALA A 141 -17.18 0.29 11.43
N ASN A 142 -17.06 -0.67 10.50
CA ASN A 142 -17.55 -2.03 10.69
C ASN A 142 -16.46 -3.03 11.11
N ARG A 143 -15.21 -2.57 11.30
CA ARG A 143 -14.04 -3.40 11.63
C ARG A 143 -13.81 -4.53 10.62
N ARG A 144 -13.86 -4.20 9.33
CA ARG A 144 -13.72 -5.16 8.23
C ARG A 144 -12.52 -4.83 7.35
N LEU A 145 -11.88 -5.88 6.83
CA LEU A 145 -10.88 -5.80 5.79
C LEU A 145 -11.46 -6.49 4.56
N TYR A 146 -11.80 -5.72 3.54
CA TYR A 146 -12.24 -6.25 2.25
C TYR A 146 -11.01 -6.57 1.41
N VAL A 147 -10.95 -7.78 0.89
CA VAL A 147 -9.83 -8.27 0.07
C VAL A 147 -10.34 -8.60 -1.31
N LEU A 148 -9.79 -7.97 -2.34
CA LEU A 148 -10.09 -8.34 -3.72
C LEU A 148 -9.26 -9.57 -4.10
N MET A 149 -9.95 -10.67 -4.38
CA MET A 149 -9.35 -11.95 -4.74
C MET A 149 -9.64 -12.29 -6.21
N SER A 150 -8.64 -12.81 -6.91
CA SER A 150 -8.79 -13.45 -8.23
C SER A 150 -8.45 -14.92 -8.12
N ASN A 151 -9.42 -15.79 -8.40
CA ASN A 151 -9.19 -17.24 -8.48
C ASN A 151 -9.01 -17.67 -9.93
N ILE A 152 -7.86 -17.33 -10.51
CA ILE A 152 -7.54 -17.68 -11.90
C ILE A 152 -7.44 -19.20 -12.15
N LEU A 153 -7.21 -19.96 -11.07
CA LEU A 153 -7.12 -21.42 -11.09
C LEU A 153 -8.48 -22.14 -11.01
N ALA A 154 -9.58 -21.41 -10.79
CA ALA A 154 -10.91 -22.01 -10.82
C ALA A 154 -11.23 -22.55 -12.22
N SER A 155 -11.94 -23.68 -12.29
CA SER A 155 -12.46 -24.19 -13.56
C SER A 155 -13.55 -23.27 -14.10
N PRO A 156 -13.59 -22.97 -15.41
CA PRO A 156 -14.74 -22.28 -16.01
C PRO A 156 -16.06 -23.01 -15.67
N PRO A 157 -17.17 -22.29 -15.40
CA PRO A 157 -17.36 -20.83 -15.48
C PRO A 157 -17.00 -20.08 -14.18
N HIS A 158 -16.43 -20.73 -13.18
CA HIS A 158 -16.26 -20.19 -11.82
C HIS A 158 -15.05 -19.25 -11.65
N ARG A 159 -14.40 -18.85 -12.75
CA ARG A 159 -13.34 -17.84 -12.73
C ARG A 159 -13.98 -16.47 -12.51
N GLY A 160 -13.56 -15.75 -11.49
CA GLY A 160 -14.09 -14.42 -11.19
C GLY A 160 -13.24 -13.67 -10.16
N GLN A 161 -13.44 -12.35 -10.11
CA GLN A 161 -12.98 -11.50 -9.03
C GLN A 161 -14.10 -11.34 -8.00
N ASN A 162 -13.80 -11.55 -6.73
CA ASN A 162 -14.76 -11.37 -5.65
C ASN A 162 -14.08 -10.66 -4.47
N TYR A 163 -14.85 -9.86 -3.74
CA TYR A 163 -14.42 -9.35 -2.44
C TYR A 163 -14.78 -10.35 -1.35
N ASP A 164 -13.80 -10.70 -0.53
CA ASP A 164 -13.98 -11.44 0.71
C ASP A 164 -13.79 -10.53 1.92
N VAL A 165 -14.35 -10.88 3.07
CA VAL A 165 -14.36 -10.08 4.32
C VAL A 165 -13.65 -10.81 5.46
#